data_AF-A0AAE3ALG9-F1
#
_entry.id   AF-A0AAE3ALG9-F1
#
_cell.length_a   1.000
_cell.length_b   1.000
_cell.length_c   1.000
_cell.angle_alpha   90.00
_cell.angle_beta   90.00
_cell.angle_gamma   90.00
#
_symmetry.space_group_name_H-M   'P 1'
#
loop_
_entity.id
_entity.type
_entity.pdbx_description
1 polymer ?
#
loop_
_entity_poly.entity_id
_entity_poly.type
_entity_poly.pdbx_seq_one_letter_code
_entity_poly.pdbx_strand_id
1 'polypeptide(L)'
;MKFCDRLNLYIETLGCSAKTLSAVSGISDAAISRYRSGEREPGRDSEQLLRLAQGICAIAAESDYSPGFSEGEVLCTLRASLHTEKSDFDSAVQNLKNLLTAFGISYAELSRAMNFDASYLSRVCSGQRKPANTEEFITQVCRYVTRRCLKNDQKEALCALVGTSAEQPTKPEHYTALLMEWLCTAKQRDAESVSKFLAHLDTFDLNEYIEAIHFEEIKVPSLPFRLPASRNYYGIEEMKQGELDFFKATALSKSAAPVFMCSDMPMADMAEDLDFGKKWMFGIAVALRKGLHLDIIHNIDRPFEEMMLGLESWIPIYMTGQVSPYYLKGVQNTVYCHFHYVSGAAALTGECINGFHEDGHYHFTNNREEVQHSRRIADHLLQKAQPLMEIYKAPQADLFRAFLKNDAATVGARQNILSAPPLYTMPEDLLGRILKRSGMSTADAESINATLKQQTENIEQILTVNTVIDELPHVSEEAFRASPLTLSLSNAFIENTVTYTYEEYTAHLKATKIFAEQHLNYTVRFAEKPAFRNIQIQIHENEWVMLSKSKAPAIHFVIRHSKMLSAFQNMILPYVED
;
A
#
# COMPACT_ATOMS: atom_id res chain seq x y z
N MET A 1 32.54 1.00 -5.11
CA MET A 1 33.47 0.20 -5.94
C MET A 1 32.69 -0.98 -6.46
N LYS A 2 32.72 -1.26 -7.78
CA LYS A 2 31.94 -2.35 -8.37
C LYS A 2 32.50 -3.70 -7.96
N PHE A 3 31.72 -4.77 -8.15
CA PHE A 3 32.12 -6.12 -7.79
C PHE A 3 33.42 -6.55 -8.50
N CYS A 4 33.55 -6.27 -9.80
CA CYS A 4 34.77 -6.57 -10.57
C CYS A 4 36.01 -5.87 -10.02
N ASP A 5 35.89 -4.59 -9.67
CA ASP A 5 36.96 -3.79 -9.06
C ASP A 5 37.36 -4.37 -7.70
N ARG A 6 36.37 -4.75 -6.87
CA ARG A 6 36.60 -5.37 -5.56
C ARG A 6 37.29 -6.72 -5.68
N LEU A 7 36.88 -7.54 -6.63
CA LEU A 7 37.48 -8.85 -6.87
C LEU A 7 38.92 -8.72 -7.37
N ASN A 8 39.19 -7.79 -8.30
CA ASN A 8 40.55 -7.53 -8.77
C ASN A 8 41.44 -6.99 -7.64
N LEU A 9 40.92 -6.11 -6.78
CA LEU A 9 41.65 -5.62 -5.61
C LEU A 9 42.06 -6.76 -4.66
N TYR A 10 41.20 -7.74 -4.43
CA TYR A 10 41.55 -8.90 -3.62
C TYR A 10 42.64 -9.76 -4.26
N ILE A 11 42.57 -9.98 -5.58
CA ILE A 11 43.59 -10.73 -6.32
C ILE A 11 44.95 -10.03 -6.26
N GLU A 12 44.97 -8.71 -6.44
CA GLU A 12 46.19 -7.88 -6.35
C GLU A 12 46.76 -7.85 -4.93
N THR A 13 45.91 -7.66 -3.92
CA THR A 13 46.31 -7.57 -2.51
C THR A 13 46.91 -8.88 -2.02
N LEU A 14 46.33 -10.02 -2.45
CA LEU A 14 46.80 -11.35 -2.07
C LEU A 14 47.93 -11.87 -2.99
N GLY A 15 48.34 -11.10 -4.00
CA GLY A 15 49.38 -11.50 -4.95
C GLY A 15 49.08 -12.80 -5.70
N CYS A 16 47.80 -13.20 -5.80
CA CYS A 16 47.40 -14.48 -6.37
C CYS A 16 46.97 -14.34 -7.84
N SER A 17 46.89 -15.45 -8.57
CA SER A 17 46.36 -15.44 -9.94
C SER A 17 44.87 -15.78 -9.96
N ALA A 18 44.15 -15.32 -10.98
CA ALA A 18 42.76 -15.71 -11.20
C ALA A 18 42.58 -17.24 -11.29
N LYS A 19 43.60 -17.94 -11.80
CA LYS A 19 43.64 -19.41 -11.89
C LYS A 19 43.81 -20.06 -10.51
N THR A 20 44.60 -19.44 -9.64
CA THR A 20 44.74 -19.86 -8.24
C THR A 20 43.40 -19.71 -7.51
N LEU A 21 42.75 -18.55 -7.65
CA LEU A 21 41.44 -18.32 -7.07
C LEU A 21 40.38 -19.28 -7.61
N SER A 22 40.40 -19.59 -8.91
CA SER A 22 39.53 -20.61 -9.51
C SER A 22 39.70 -21.98 -8.86
N ALA A 23 40.95 -22.44 -8.70
CA ALA A 23 41.26 -23.74 -8.11
C ALA A 23 40.80 -23.85 -6.64
N VAL A 24 41.05 -22.80 -5.84
CA VAL A 24 40.74 -22.81 -4.40
C VAL A 24 39.24 -22.62 -4.11
N SER A 25 38.56 -21.73 -4.85
CA SER A 25 37.10 -21.54 -4.72
C SER A 25 36.29 -22.67 -5.36
N GLY A 26 36.91 -23.44 -6.27
CA GLY A 26 36.26 -24.44 -7.12
C GLY A 26 35.24 -23.86 -8.10
N ILE A 27 35.42 -22.59 -8.48
CA ILE A 27 34.65 -21.90 -9.52
C ILE A 27 35.48 -21.94 -10.81
N SER A 28 34.86 -22.28 -11.95
CA SER A 28 35.57 -22.40 -13.23
C SER A 28 36.34 -21.13 -13.63
N ASP A 29 37.49 -21.30 -14.29
CA ASP A 29 38.31 -20.21 -14.83
C ASP A 29 37.49 -19.21 -15.67
N ALA A 30 36.56 -19.70 -16.50
CA ALA A 30 35.70 -18.88 -17.33
C ALA A 30 34.77 -17.97 -16.50
N ALA A 31 34.25 -18.46 -15.37
CA ALA A 31 33.39 -17.67 -14.49
C ALA A 31 34.18 -16.60 -13.74
N ILE A 32 35.36 -16.94 -13.20
CA ILE A 32 36.27 -15.96 -12.56
C ILE A 32 36.68 -14.88 -13.57
N SER A 33 36.99 -15.25 -14.81
CA SER A 33 37.33 -14.29 -15.87
C SER A 33 36.18 -13.29 -16.12
N ARG A 34 34.95 -13.79 -16.25
CA ARG A 34 33.77 -12.93 -16.47
C ARG A 34 33.52 -11.99 -15.29
N TYR A 35 33.67 -12.50 -14.05
CA TYR A 35 33.57 -11.70 -12.83
C TYR A 35 34.59 -10.56 -12.77
N ARG A 36 35.86 -10.84 -13.11
CA ARG A 36 36.93 -9.85 -13.14
C ARG A 36 36.75 -8.77 -14.21
N SER A 37 36.17 -9.15 -15.35
CA SER A 37 35.89 -8.23 -16.46
C SER A 37 34.63 -7.39 -16.27
N GLY A 38 33.77 -7.74 -15.30
CA GLY A 38 32.46 -7.12 -15.12
C GLY A 38 31.38 -7.60 -16.10
N GLU A 39 31.67 -8.57 -16.98
CA GLU A 39 30.69 -9.17 -17.90
C GLU A 39 29.59 -9.96 -17.16
N ARG A 40 29.85 -10.38 -15.92
CA ARG A 40 28.92 -11.13 -15.08
C ARG A 40 29.16 -10.82 -13.60
N GLU A 41 28.12 -10.93 -12.79
CA GLU A 41 28.22 -10.99 -11.32
C GLU A 41 27.64 -12.32 -10.78
N PRO A 42 28.13 -12.84 -9.65
CA PRO A 42 27.46 -13.93 -8.94
C PRO A 42 26.16 -13.41 -8.27
N GLY A 43 25.21 -14.31 -8.02
CA GLY A 43 23.99 -13.94 -7.28
C GLY A 43 24.32 -13.59 -5.82
N ARG A 44 23.62 -12.60 -5.25
CA ARG A 44 23.82 -12.08 -3.87
C ARG A 44 23.78 -13.17 -2.78
N ASP A 45 22.94 -14.16 -2.98
CA ASP A 45 22.75 -15.31 -2.07
C ASP A 45 23.18 -16.63 -2.75
N SER A 46 23.99 -16.55 -3.81
CA SER A 46 24.45 -17.73 -4.53
C SER A 46 25.59 -18.43 -3.80
N GLU A 47 25.64 -19.75 -3.92
CA GLU A 47 26.77 -20.57 -3.48
C GLU A 47 28.09 -20.13 -4.12
N GLN A 48 28.05 -19.59 -5.34
CA GLN A 48 29.21 -19.04 -6.04
C GLN A 48 29.85 -17.86 -5.31
N LEU A 49 29.04 -16.98 -4.71
CA LEU A 49 29.54 -15.84 -3.94
C LEU A 49 30.16 -16.29 -2.61
N LEU A 50 29.54 -17.28 -1.95
CA LEU A 50 30.07 -17.89 -0.74
C LEU A 50 31.43 -18.54 -1.00
N ARG A 51 31.52 -19.34 -2.08
CA ARG A 51 32.75 -20.02 -2.50
C ARG A 51 33.86 -19.05 -2.90
N LEU A 52 33.52 -17.89 -3.47
CA LEU A 52 34.48 -16.81 -3.70
C LEU A 52 35.06 -16.28 -2.39
N ALA A 53 34.21 -15.96 -1.41
CA ALA A 53 34.66 -15.47 -0.12
C ALA A 53 35.55 -16.50 0.60
N GLN A 54 35.14 -17.77 0.61
CA GLN A 54 35.91 -18.88 1.15
C GLN A 54 37.26 -19.04 0.46
N GLY A 55 37.29 -18.99 -0.88
CA GLY A 55 38.52 -19.11 -1.65
C GLY A 55 39.51 -17.97 -1.40
N ILE A 56 39.01 -16.74 -1.23
CA ILE A 56 39.81 -15.56 -0.88
C ILE A 56 40.41 -15.71 0.53
N CYS A 57 39.61 -16.13 1.51
CA CYS A 57 40.07 -16.36 2.88
C CYS A 57 41.09 -17.51 2.96
N ALA A 58 40.89 -18.59 2.21
CA ALA A 58 41.84 -19.71 2.15
C ALA A 58 43.21 -19.26 1.61
N ILE A 59 43.23 -18.44 0.55
CA ILE A 59 44.48 -17.88 0.00
C ILE A 59 45.15 -16.92 0.99
N ALA A 60 44.37 -16.09 1.69
CA ALA A 60 44.87 -15.16 2.69
C ALA A 60 45.51 -15.88 3.89
N ALA A 61 44.96 -17.02 4.30
CA ALA A 61 45.48 -17.85 5.39
C ALA A 61 46.86 -18.48 5.06
N GLU A 62 47.15 -18.72 3.78
CA GLU A 62 48.46 -19.22 3.33
C GLU A 62 49.54 -18.13 3.24
N SER A 63 49.16 -16.85 3.35
CA SER A 63 50.00 -15.71 2.95
C SER A 63 50.32 -14.70 4.07
N ASP A 64 50.26 -15.08 5.36
CA ASP A 64 50.51 -14.20 6.54
C ASP A 64 49.54 -13.00 6.70
N TYR A 65 48.46 -12.92 5.91
CA TYR A 65 47.42 -11.88 5.97
C TYR A 65 46.22 -12.21 6.90
N SER A 66 46.34 -13.29 7.68
CA SER A 66 45.28 -13.93 8.47
C SER A 66 44.45 -13.01 9.40
N PRO A 67 44.98 -11.92 10.01
CA PRO A 67 44.19 -11.08 10.91
C PRO A 67 43.18 -10.15 10.22
N GLY A 68 43.19 -10.02 8.88
CA GLY A 68 42.38 -9.03 8.14
C GLY A 68 41.32 -9.58 7.19
N PHE A 69 41.13 -10.90 7.12
CA PHE A 69 40.30 -11.56 6.11
C PHE A 69 39.41 -12.66 6.72
N SER A 70 38.39 -12.28 7.50
CA SER A 70 37.35 -13.24 7.91
C SER A 70 36.36 -13.51 6.78
N GLU A 71 35.85 -14.74 6.69
CA GLU A 71 34.88 -15.13 5.66
C GLU A 71 33.63 -14.24 5.68
N GLY A 72 33.15 -13.89 6.88
CA GLY A 72 32.01 -12.99 7.06
C GLY A 72 32.26 -11.57 6.52
N GLU A 73 33.42 -10.99 6.79
CA GLU A 73 33.76 -9.64 6.32
C GLU A 73 34.02 -9.60 4.81
N VAL A 74 34.72 -10.60 4.26
CA VAL A 74 34.95 -10.71 2.82
C VAL A 74 33.63 -10.92 2.09
N LEU A 75 32.76 -11.81 2.59
CA LEU A 75 31.43 -12.03 2.02
C LEU A 75 30.56 -10.78 2.09
N CYS A 76 30.53 -10.08 3.23
CA CYS A 76 29.82 -8.81 3.38
C CYS A 76 30.34 -7.74 2.41
N THR A 77 31.66 -7.63 2.26
CA THR A 77 32.30 -6.66 1.36
C THR A 77 32.01 -6.97 -0.11
N LEU A 78 32.09 -8.25 -0.51
CA LEU A 78 31.72 -8.68 -1.85
C LEU A 78 30.23 -8.44 -2.10
N ARG A 79 29.34 -8.80 -1.15
CA ARG A 79 27.90 -8.54 -1.24
C ARG A 79 27.56 -7.06 -1.38
N ALA A 80 28.25 -6.19 -0.65
CA ALA A 80 28.08 -4.74 -0.72
C ALA A 80 28.58 -4.13 -2.03
N SER A 81 29.48 -4.84 -2.75
CA SER A 81 29.98 -4.43 -4.06
C SER A 81 29.17 -4.96 -5.25
N LEU A 82 28.23 -5.89 -5.01
CA LEU A 82 27.30 -6.36 -6.04
C LEU A 82 26.29 -5.26 -6.37
N HIS A 83 25.91 -5.19 -7.65
CA HIS A 83 24.83 -4.30 -8.05
C HIS A 83 23.51 -4.72 -7.36
N THR A 84 22.95 -3.82 -6.54
CA THR A 84 21.62 -3.98 -5.95
C THR A 84 20.51 -3.72 -6.97
N GLU A 85 20.37 -4.59 -7.97
CA GLU A 85 19.30 -4.51 -8.98
C GLU A 85 18.28 -5.65 -8.85
N LYS A 86 17.79 -5.88 -7.64
CA LYS A 86 16.58 -6.70 -7.42
C LYS A 86 15.28 -5.88 -7.44
N SER A 87 15.33 -4.56 -7.67
CA SER A 87 14.17 -3.66 -7.48
C SER A 87 13.61 -3.04 -8.78
N ASP A 88 14.46 -2.74 -9.78
CA ASP A 88 14.07 -1.77 -10.82
C ASP A 88 13.43 -2.43 -12.04
N PHE A 89 13.86 -3.64 -12.41
CA PHE A 89 13.33 -4.30 -13.60
C PHE A 89 11.90 -4.80 -13.45
N ASP A 90 11.56 -5.44 -12.33
CA ASP A 90 10.21 -6.00 -12.14
C ASP A 90 9.16 -4.88 -12.09
N SER A 91 9.54 -3.70 -11.59
CA SER A 91 8.75 -2.47 -11.61
C SER A 91 8.63 -1.90 -13.03
N ALA A 92 9.75 -1.82 -13.75
CA ALA A 92 9.77 -1.40 -15.15
C ALA A 92 8.96 -2.33 -16.06
N VAL A 93 8.86 -3.61 -15.74
CA VAL A 93 8.04 -4.60 -16.46
C VAL A 93 6.54 -4.30 -16.34
N GLN A 94 6.07 -3.83 -15.19
CA GLN A 94 4.66 -3.46 -15.03
C GLN A 94 4.34 -2.18 -15.81
N ASN A 95 5.20 -1.17 -15.74
CA ASN A 95 5.09 0.04 -16.55
C ASN A 95 5.19 -0.24 -18.04
N LEU A 96 6.04 -1.20 -18.43
CA LEU A 96 6.14 -1.68 -19.80
C LEU A 96 4.81 -2.26 -20.28
N LYS A 97 4.14 -3.09 -19.49
CA LYS A 97 2.79 -3.59 -19.85
C LYS A 97 1.79 -2.46 -20.03
N ASN A 98 1.78 -1.49 -19.12
CA ASN A 98 0.88 -0.34 -19.17
C ASN A 98 1.14 0.49 -20.44
N LEU A 99 2.42 0.76 -20.73
CA LEU A 99 2.88 1.45 -21.92
C LEU A 99 2.42 0.75 -23.21
N LEU A 100 2.65 -0.56 -23.31
CA LEU A 100 2.25 -1.33 -24.49
C LEU A 100 0.73 -1.35 -24.66
N THR A 101 -0.03 -1.46 -23.56
CA THR A 101 -1.49 -1.43 -23.58
C THR A 101 -2.01 -0.06 -24.02
N ALA A 102 -1.50 1.02 -23.42
CA ALA A 102 -1.93 2.39 -23.70
C ALA A 102 -1.74 2.78 -25.16
N PHE A 103 -0.67 2.30 -25.80
CA PHE A 103 -0.39 2.58 -27.21
C PHE A 103 -0.82 1.45 -28.17
N GLY A 104 -1.50 0.41 -27.67
CA GLY A 104 -1.97 -0.71 -28.50
C GLY A 104 -0.84 -1.50 -29.17
N ILE A 105 0.35 -1.56 -28.57
CA ILE A 105 1.54 -2.22 -29.12
C ILE A 105 1.50 -3.71 -28.76
N SER A 106 1.36 -4.56 -29.77
CA SER A 106 1.37 -6.02 -29.57
C SER A 106 2.79 -6.58 -29.38
N TYR A 107 2.93 -7.72 -28.71
CA TYR A 107 4.22 -8.42 -28.62
C TYR A 107 4.78 -8.85 -29.99
N ALA A 108 3.91 -9.11 -30.97
CA ALA A 108 4.33 -9.44 -32.33
C ALA A 108 4.89 -8.22 -33.09
N GLU A 109 4.36 -7.03 -32.79
CA GLU A 109 4.91 -5.77 -33.28
C GLU A 109 6.28 -5.48 -32.64
N LEU A 110 6.36 -5.57 -31.30
CA LEU A 110 7.59 -5.33 -30.57
C LEU A 110 8.70 -6.34 -30.92
N SER A 111 8.32 -7.61 -31.14
CA SER A 111 9.20 -8.70 -31.58
C SER A 111 9.92 -8.37 -32.90
N ARG A 112 9.17 -7.87 -33.89
CA ARG A 112 9.72 -7.47 -35.20
C ARG A 112 10.67 -6.28 -35.09
N ALA A 113 10.45 -5.39 -34.13
CA ALA A 113 11.25 -4.19 -33.96
C ALA A 113 12.57 -4.42 -33.21
N MET A 114 12.57 -5.33 -32.24
CA MET A 114 13.69 -5.54 -31.31
C MET A 114 14.48 -6.83 -31.57
N ASN A 115 14.12 -7.63 -32.58
CA ASN A 115 14.72 -8.94 -32.87
C ASN A 115 14.65 -9.93 -31.68
N PHE A 116 13.60 -9.85 -30.88
CA PHE A 116 13.27 -10.84 -29.84
C PHE A 116 12.06 -11.68 -30.28
N ASP A 117 11.98 -12.93 -29.86
CA ASP A 117 10.77 -13.73 -30.07
C ASP A 117 9.57 -13.16 -29.28
N ALA A 118 8.37 -13.17 -29.87
CA ALA A 118 7.16 -12.73 -29.17
C ALA A 118 6.90 -13.53 -27.88
N SER A 119 7.22 -14.83 -27.86
CA SER A 119 7.13 -15.68 -26.66
C SER A 119 8.16 -15.32 -25.59
N TYR A 120 9.32 -14.78 -25.99
CA TYR A 120 10.33 -14.28 -25.08
C TYR A 120 9.86 -12.97 -24.44
N LEU A 121 9.37 -12.03 -25.25
CA LEU A 121 8.83 -10.75 -24.78
C LEU A 121 7.62 -10.93 -23.86
N SER A 122 6.71 -11.84 -24.21
CA SER A 122 5.57 -12.19 -23.34
C SER A 122 6.05 -12.72 -21.97
N ARG A 123 7.05 -13.61 -21.96
CA ARG A 123 7.63 -14.14 -20.72
C ARG A 123 8.34 -13.06 -19.90
N VAL A 124 9.04 -12.13 -20.56
CA VAL A 124 9.65 -10.96 -19.91
C VAL A 124 8.59 -10.07 -19.28
N CYS A 125 7.55 -9.71 -20.03
CA CYS A 125 6.48 -8.88 -19.51
C CYS A 125 5.71 -9.59 -18.38
N SER A 126 5.56 -10.92 -18.43
CA SER A 126 4.93 -11.69 -17.35
C SER A 126 5.78 -11.87 -16.09
N GLY A 127 7.03 -11.39 -16.07
CA GLY A 127 7.97 -11.57 -14.95
C GLY A 127 8.61 -12.97 -14.90
N GLN A 128 8.28 -13.87 -15.83
CA GLN A 128 8.82 -15.23 -15.90
C GLN A 128 10.27 -15.29 -16.42
N ARG A 129 10.79 -14.21 -17.03
CA ARG A 129 12.14 -14.16 -17.58
C ARG A 129 12.74 -12.76 -17.49
N LYS A 130 13.99 -12.63 -17.06
CA LYS A 130 14.73 -11.36 -17.06
C LYS A 130 15.70 -11.31 -18.26
N PRO A 131 15.77 -10.20 -19.03
CA PRO A 131 16.77 -10.01 -20.06
C PRO A 131 18.19 -10.01 -19.49
N ALA A 132 19.13 -10.56 -20.26
CA ALA A 132 20.54 -10.61 -19.86
C ALA A 132 21.16 -9.21 -19.68
N ASN A 133 20.78 -8.26 -20.53
CA ASN A 133 21.05 -6.83 -20.34
C ASN A 133 19.71 -6.10 -20.24
N THR A 134 19.37 -5.71 -19.01
CA THR A 134 18.09 -5.07 -18.69
C THR A 134 18.04 -3.62 -19.18
N GLU A 135 19.13 -2.88 -19.01
CA GLU A 135 19.23 -1.48 -19.41
C GLU A 135 19.10 -1.32 -20.94
N GLU A 136 19.80 -2.16 -21.70
CA GLU A 136 19.71 -2.16 -23.16
C GLU A 136 18.32 -2.57 -23.64
N PHE A 137 17.70 -3.55 -22.97
CA PHE A 137 16.33 -3.96 -23.27
C PHE A 137 15.34 -2.80 -23.08
N ILE A 138 15.36 -2.14 -21.93
CA ILE A 138 14.49 -0.98 -21.64
C ILE A 138 14.75 0.14 -22.65
N THR A 139 16.03 0.46 -22.91
CA THR A 139 16.43 1.49 -23.85
C THR A 139 15.88 1.23 -25.25
N GLN A 140 15.95 -0.02 -25.73
CA GLN A 140 15.42 -0.40 -27.04
C GLN A 140 13.90 -0.27 -27.11
N VAL A 141 13.17 -0.67 -26.05
CA VAL A 141 11.72 -0.45 -25.97
C VAL A 141 11.41 1.05 -26.02
N CYS A 142 12.05 1.86 -25.18
CA CYS A 142 11.77 3.30 -25.12
C CYS A 142 12.01 3.98 -26.46
N ARG A 143 13.12 3.64 -27.14
CA ARG A 143 13.42 4.15 -28.48
C ARG A 143 12.36 3.74 -29.50
N TYR A 144 11.90 2.49 -29.44
CA TYR A 144 10.85 2.00 -30.33
C TYR A 144 9.53 2.76 -30.12
N VAL A 145 9.05 2.80 -28.88
CA VAL A 145 7.77 3.42 -28.51
C VAL A 145 7.79 4.91 -28.85
N THR A 146 8.85 5.64 -28.48
CA THR A 146 9.00 7.05 -28.85
C THR A 146 8.91 7.26 -30.36
N ARG A 147 9.67 6.50 -31.17
CA ARG A 147 9.62 6.62 -32.63
C ARG A 147 8.23 6.32 -33.19
N ARG A 148 7.57 5.29 -32.66
CA ARG A 148 6.21 4.90 -33.05
C ARG A 148 5.22 6.01 -32.72
N CYS A 149 5.21 6.53 -31.50
CA CYS A 149 4.28 7.56 -31.07
C CYS A 149 4.47 8.87 -31.85
N LEU A 150 5.72 9.30 -32.05
CA LEU A 150 6.02 10.48 -32.87
C LEU A 150 5.56 10.32 -34.33
N LYS A 151 5.68 9.11 -34.90
CA LYS A 151 5.24 8.84 -36.27
C LYS A 151 3.72 8.89 -36.46
N ASN A 152 2.93 8.61 -35.41
CA ASN A 152 1.46 8.63 -35.48
C ASN A 152 0.85 9.87 -34.81
N ASP A 153 1.65 10.90 -34.57
CA ASP A 153 1.22 12.14 -33.90
C ASP A 153 0.65 11.92 -32.48
N GLN A 154 1.10 10.87 -31.78
CA GLN A 154 0.68 10.53 -30.41
C GLN A 154 1.60 11.16 -29.34
N LYS A 155 2.22 12.30 -29.65
CA LYS A 155 3.17 12.99 -28.76
C LYS A 155 2.51 13.50 -27.47
N GLU A 156 1.26 13.98 -27.55
CA GLU A 156 0.49 14.46 -26.40
C GLU A 156 0.13 13.32 -25.44
N ALA A 157 -0.32 12.19 -25.98
CA ALA A 157 -0.59 10.99 -25.19
C ALA A 157 0.69 10.45 -24.51
N LEU A 158 1.85 10.55 -25.18
CA LEU A 158 3.14 10.17 -24.60
C LEU A 158 3.56 11.12 -23.46
N CYS A 159 3.40 12.44 -23.64
CA CYS A 159 3.63 13.44 -22.59
C CYS A 159 2.69 13.26 -21.39
N ALA A 160 1.41 12.98 -21.65
CA ALA A 160 0.42 12.72 -20.62
C ALA A 160 0.78 11.47 -19.80
N LEU A 161 1.23 10.40 -20.46
CA LEU A 161 1.63 9.16 -19.78
C LEU A 161 2.84 9.37 -18.85
N VAL A 162 3.85 10.15 -19.27
CA VAL A 162 5.06 10.38 -18.45
C VAL A 162 4.87 11.48 -17.39
N GLY A 163 3.79 12.26 -17.48
CA GLY A 163 3.42 13.28 -16.49
C GLY A 163 4.09 14.66 -16.68
N THR A 164 4.51 15.00 -17.90
CA THR A 164 5.10 16.33 -18.19
C THR A 164 4.06 17.28 -18.77
N SER A 165 3.69 18.33 -18.03
CA SER A 165 2.66 19.31 -18.44
C SER A 165 3.18 20.64 -18.99
N ALA A 166 4.50 20.92 -18.96
CA ALA A 166 4.97 22.29 -19.14
C ALA A 166 5.50 22.68 -20.54
N GLU A 167 6.07 21.78 -21.35
CA GLU A 167 6.52 22.10 -22.72
C GLU A 167 6.85 20.80 -23.48
N GLN A 168 6.32 20.63 -24.71
CA GLN A 168 6.61 19.43 -25.51
C GLN A 168 8.08 19.42 -25.93
N PRO A 169 8.84 18.34 -25.68
CA PRO A 169 10.21 18.24 -26.16
C PRO A 169 10.27 18.38 -27.68
N THR A 170 11.29 19.09 -28.18
CA THR A 170 11.48 19.30 -29.62
C THR A 170 12.28 18.17 -30.30
N LYS A 171 12.92 17.29 -29.51
CA LYS A 171 13.81 16.23 -29.99
C LYS A 171 13.37 14.83 -29.52
N PRO A 172 13.36 13.80 -30.38
CA PRO A 172 13.00 12.43 -30.02
C PRO A 172 13.81 11.82 -28.87
N GLU A 173 15.07 12.22 -28.72
CA GLU A 173 15.96 11.73 -27.67
C GLU A 173 15.47 12.12 -26.28
N HIS A 174 14.85 13.30 -26.14
CA HIS A 174 14.31 13.78 -24.88
C HIS A 174 13.05 13.02 -24.47
N TYR A 175 12.16 12.67 -25.43
CA TYR A 175 11.03 11.78 -25.16
C TYR A 175 11.50 10.40 -24.70
N THR A 176 12.57 9.89 -25.31
CA THR A 176 13.15 8.59 -24.91
C THR A 176 13.71 8.64 -23.49
N ALA A 177 14.38 9.73 -23.11
CA ALA A 177 14.89 9.92 -21.76
C ALA A 177 13.77 9.99 -20.71
N LEU A 178 12.72 10.81 -20.96
CA LEU A 178 11.55 10.90 -20.08
C LEU A 178 10.84 9.56 -19.92
N LEU A 179 10.70 8.82 -21.02
CA LEU A 179 10.05 7.51 -20.99
C LEU A 179 10.90 6.46 -20.24
N MET A 180 12.22 6.49 -20.38
CA MET A 180 13.14 5.65 -19.59
C MET A 180 13.05 5.99 -18.10
N GLU A 181 13.07 7.27 -17.76
CA GLU A 181 12.93 7.73 -16.38
C GLU A 181 11.59 7.26 -15.79
N TRP A 182 10.48 7.49 -16.49
CA TRP A 182 9.15 7.06 -16.06
C TRP A 182 9.04 5.54 -15.89
N LEU A 183 9.57 4.75 -16.84
CA LEU A 183 9.60 3.29 -16.75
C LEU A 183 10.31 2.82 -15.48
N CYS A 184 11.37 3.52 -15.07
CA CYS A 184 12.19 3.16 -13.93
C CYS A 184 11.79 3.81 -12.59
N THR A 185 10.94 4.85 -12.56
CA THR A 185 10.66 5.65 -11.34
C THR A 185 9.36 5.34 -10.58
N ALA A 186 8.45 4.50 -11.11
CA ALA A 186 7.11 4.34 -10.51
C ALA A 186 7.08 3.89 -9.03
N LYS A 187 8.07 3.13 -8.55
CA LYS A 187 8.15 2.76 -7.12
C LYS A 187 8.29 3.96 -6.19
N GLN A 188 8.97 5.04 -6.62
CA GLN A 188 9.16 6.23 -5.79
C GLN A 188 7.86 7.03 -5.65
N ARG A 189 7.10 7.20 -6.74
CA ARG A 189 5.81 7.94 -6.70
C ARG A 189 4.73 7.19 -5.91
N ASP A 190 4.66 5.86 -6.06
CA ASP A 190 3.74 5.03 -5.28
C ASP A 190 4.10 5.08 -3.80
N ALA A 191 5.39 4.97 -3.46
CA ALA A 191 5.87 5.08 -2.08
C ALA A 191 5.62 6.47 -1.47
N GLU A 192 5.79 7.54 -2.25
CA GLU A 192 5.49 8.92 -1.82
C GLU A 192 3.99 9.13 -1.57
N SER A 193 3.13 8.59 -2.47
CA SER A 193 1.67 8.64 -2.31
C SER A 193 1.20 7.89 -1.06
N VAL A 194 1.77 6.73 -0.76
CA VAL A 194 1.51 6.00 0.48
C VAL A 194 1.98 6.78 1.70
N SER A 195 3.18 7.37 1.65
CA SER A 195 3.71 8.17 2.76
C SER A 195 2.82 9.38 3.07
N LYS A 196 2.36 10.10 2.04
CA LYS A 196 1.41 11.23 2.20
C LYS A 196 0.08 10.78 2.82
N PHE A 197 -0.50 9.70 2.31
CA PHE A 197 -1.74 9.12 2.85
C PHE A 197 -1.58 8.75 4.34
N LEU A 198 -0.48 8.08 4.70
CA LEU A 198 -0.20 7.68 6.07
C LEU A 198 0.02 8.88 6.99
N ALA A 199 0.72 9.93 6.53
CA ALA A 199 0.90 11.17 7.30
C ALA A 199 -0.44 11.90 7.56
N HIS A 200 -1.34 11.91 6.57
CA HIS A 200 -2.68 12.44 6.75
C HIS A 200 -3.49 11.59 7.75
N LEU A 201 -3.44 10.26 7.62
CA LEU A 201 -4.12 9.33 8.53
C LEU A 201 -3.63 9.45 9.98
N ASP A 202 -2.31 9.67 10.17
CA ASP A 202 -1.68 9.84 11.48
C ASP A 202 -2.15 11.11 12.21
N THR A 203 -2.39 12.19 11.47
CA THR A 203 -2.81 13.48 12.05
C THR A 203 -4.32 13.66 12.10
N PHE A 204 -5.08 12.89 11.30
CA PHE A 204 -6.53 13.01 11.22
C PHE A 204 -7.22 12.71 12.56
N ASP A 205 -8.17 13.54 12.98
CA ASP A 205 -9.04 13.32 14.13
C ASP A 205 -10.51 13.40 13.70
N LEU A 206 -11.27 12.34 13.98
CA LEU A 206 -12.67 12.26 13.53
C LEU A 206 -13.56 13.26 14.28
N ASN A 207 -13.30 13.50 15.56
CA ASN A 207 -14.12 14.39 16.37
C ASN A 207 -13.88 15.85 15.97
N GLU A 208 -12.62 16.24 15.79
CA GLU A 208 -12.28 17.57 15.27
C GLU A 208 -12.89 17.80 13.87
N TYR A 209 -12.87 16.76 13.02
CA TYR A 209 -13.51 16.82 11.70
C TYR A 209 -15.03 16.99 11.81
N ILE A 210 -15.70 16.19 12.66
CA ILE A 210 -17.15 16.25 12.93
C ILE A 210 -17.54 17.64 13.46
N GLU A 211 -16.77 18.20 14.39
CA GLU A 211 -16.97 19.55 14.93
C GLU A 211 -16.80 20.62 13.84
N ALA A 212 -15.72 20.54 13.05
CA ALA A 212 -15.41 21.53 12.00
C ALA A 212 -16.49 21.60 10.91
N ILE A 213 -17.14 20.48 10.60
CA ILE A 213 -18.24 20.44 9.61
C ILE A 213 -19.63 20.62 10.24
N HIS A 214 -19.71 20.90 11.55
CA HIS A 214 -20.96 20.97 12.33
C HIS A 214 -21.86 19.74 12.12
N PHE A 215 -21.25 18.55 12.05
CA PHE A 215 -21.95 17.30 11.68
C PHE A 215 -23.11 16.99 12.63
N GLU A 216 -22.95 17.28 13.92
CA GLU A 216 -23.99 17.10 14.95
C GLU A 216 -25.17 18.07 14.82
N GLU A 217 -25.00 19.18 14.10
CA GLU A 217 -26.06 20.15 13.83
C GLU A 217 -26.84 19.83 12.55
N ILE A 218 -26.35 18.90 11.71
CA ILE A 218 -27.02 18.42 10.49
C ILE A 218 -28.42 17.86 10.79
N LYS A 219 -29.45 18.70 10.67
CA LYS A 219 -30.83 18.23 10.78
C LYS A 219 -31.17 17.35 9.58
N VAL A 220 -31.48 16.08 9.83
CA VAL A 220 -32.08 15.22 8.80
C VAL A 220 -33.41 15.86 8.40
N PRO A 221 -33.59 16.26 7.13
CA PRO A 221 -34.81 16.93 6.70
C PRO A 221 -36.03 16.02 6.95
N SER A 222 -37.17 16.61 7.35
CA SER A 222 -38.42 15.87 7.62
C SER A 222 -39.63 16.44 6.85
N LEU A 223 -39.36 17.15 5.75
CA LEU A 223 -40.39 17.79 4.93
C LEU A 223 -41.16 16.77 4.07
N PRO A 224 -42.46 17.01 3.77
CA PRO A 224 -43.20 16.23 2.80
C PRO A 224 -42.81 16.67 1.38
N PHE A 225 -41.56 16.44 0.98
CA PHE A 225 -41.12 16.63 -0.40
C PHE A 225 -41.44 15.36 -1.18
N ARG A 226 -42.23 15.46 -2.24
CA ARG A 226 -42.51 14.33 -3.14
C ARG A 226 -41.63 14.47 -4.38
N LEU A 227 -40.58 13.66 -4.44
CA LEU A 227 -39.89 13.40 -5.70
C LEU A 227 -40.85 12.66 -6.65
N PRO A 228 -40.73 12.88 -7.98
CA PRO A 228 -41.49 12.12 -8.96
C PRO A 228 -41.20 10.62 -8.81
N ALA A 229 -42.15 9.78 -9.22
CA ALA A 229 -42.00 8.32 -9.10
C ALA A 229 -40.79 7.80 -9.88
N SER A 230 -40.54 8.39 -11.05
CA SER A 230 -39.33 8.20 -11.83
C SER A 230 -38.94 9.48 -12.57
N ARG A 231 -37.66 9.61 -12.93
CA ARG A 231 -37.12 10.74 -13.72
C ARG A 231 -35.86 10.32 -14.46
N ASN A 232 -35.72 10.78 -15.71
CA ASN A 232 -34.46 10.70 -16.46
C ASN A 232 -33.71 12.02 -16.34
N TYR A 233 -32.39 11.94 -16.27
CA TYR A 233 -31.46 13.06 -16.20
C TYR A 233 -30.46 12.90 -17.34
N TYR A 234 -30.31 13.94 -18.18
CA TYR A 234 -29.43 13.91 -19.34
C TYR A 234 -28.34 14.95 -19.23
N GLY A 235 -27.10 14.51 -19.48
CA GLY A 235 -25.91 15.34 -19.36
C GLY A 235 -25.51 15.65 -17.91
N ILE A 236 -24.29 16.15 -17.78
CA ILE A 236 -23.55 16.22 -16.50
C ILE A 236 -24.34 16.95 -15.41
N GLU A 237 -24.90 18.12 -15.71
CA GLU A 237 -25.61 18.95 -14.73
C GLU A 237 -26.90 18.28 -14.20
N GLU A 238 -27.65 17.60 -15.08
CA GLU A 238 -28.82 16.85 -14.62
C GLU A 238 -28.41 15.59 -13.86
N MET A 239 -27.36 14.88 -14.30
CA MET A 239 -26.85 13.70 -13.60
C MET A 239 -26.41 14.02 -12.18
N LYS A 240 -25.70 15.15 -11.96
CA LYS A 240 -25.41 15.71 -10.63
C LYS A 240 -26.67 15.88 -9.80
N GLN A 241 -27.71 16.50 -10.39
CA GLN A 241 -28.99 16.67 -9.70
C GLN A 241 -29.65 15.33 -9.36
N GLY A 242 -29.51 14.32 -10.22
CA GLY A 242 -29.95 12.95 -9.99
C GLY A 242 -29.34 12.32 -8.74
N GLU A 243 -28.01 12.43 -8.55
CA GLU A 243 -27.34 11.95 -7.34
C GLU A 243 -27.86 12.65 -6.08
N LEU A 244 -28.03 13.97 -6.14
CA LEU A 244 -28.59 14.72 -5.01
C LEU A 244 -30.04 14.32 -4.70
N ASP A 245 -30.85 14.06 -5.72
CA ASP A 245 -32.23 13.62 -5.55
C ASP A 245 -32.31 12.18 -4.98
N PHE A 246 -31.36 11.30 -5.35
CA PHE A 246 -31.18 10.00 -4.70
C PHE A 246 -30.85 10.13 -3.21
N PHE A 247 -29.90 10.99 -2.83
CA PHE A 247 -29.57 11.22 -1.41
C PHE A 247 -30.76 11.81 -0.65
N LYS A 248 -31.49 12.77 -1.23
CA LYS A 248 -32.72 13.31 -0.62
C LYS A 248 -33.76 12.20 -0.39
N ALA A 249 -34.05 11.37 -1.40
CA ALA A 249 -35.00 10.26 -1.26
C ALA A 249 -34.60 9.29 -0.14
N THR A 250 -33.31 8.97 -0.08
CA THR A 250 -32.73 8.06 0.91
C THR A 250 -32.78 8.65 2.32
N ALA A 251 -32.41 9.92 2.49
CA ALA A 251 -32.43 10.64 3.75
C ALA A 251 -33.86 10.78 4.32
N LEU A 252 -34.82 11.18 3.49
CA LEU A 252 -36.21 11.43 3.88
C LEU A 252 -37.02 10.15 4.17
N SER A 253 -36.56 9.00 3.68
CA SER A 253 -37.26 7.73 3.85
C SER A 253 -37.21 7.22 5.29
N LYS A 254 -38.19 6.40 5.69
CA LYS A 254 -38.15 5.66 6.97
C LYS A 254 -37.30 4.38 6.91
N SER A 255 -36.84 3.99 5.74
CA SER A 255 -36.03 2.77 5.59
C SER A 255 -34.67 2.90 6.28
N ALA A 256 -34.27 1.84 6.98
CA ALA A 256 -32.94 1.62 7.54
C ALA A 256 -32.10 0.63 6.70
N ALA A 257 -32.58 0.21 5.53
CA ALA A 257 -31.85 -0.68 4.63
C ALA A 257 -30.55 -0.01 4.13
N PRO A 258 -29.47 -0.79 3.91
CA PRO A 258 -28.18 -0.27 3.48
C PRO A 258 -28.26 0.41 2.10
N VAL A 259 -27.32 1.32 1.86
CA VAL A 259 -27.12 1.99 0.58
C VAL A 259 -26.01 1.26 -0.17
N PHE A 260 -26.28 0.84 -1.39
CA PHE A 260 -25.25 0.32 -2.29
C PHE A 260 -24.87 1.38 -3.32
N MET A 261 -23.58 1.48 -3.63
CA MET A 261 -23.03 2.41 -4.61
C MET A 261 -21.95 1.72 -5.46
N CYS A 262 -22.07 1.80 -6.78
CA CYS A 262 -21.05 1.36 -7.72
C CYS A 262 -21.04 2.32 -8.91
N SER A 263 -19.86 2.84 -9.25
CA SER A 263 -19.69 3.72 -10.40
C SER A 263 -18.29 3.56 -10.99
N ASP A 264 -18.22 3.36 -12.29
CA ASP A 264 -17.01 3.49 -13.10
C ASP A 264 -17.10 4.72 -14.04
N MET A 265 -18.01 5.66 -13.73
CA MET A 265 -18.17 6.91 -14.46
C MET A 265 -16.92 7.81 -14.36
N PRO A 266 -16.61 8.59 -15.41
CA PRO A 266 -15.58 9.62 -15.32
C PRO A 266 -15.87 10.61 -14.20
N MET A 267 -14.87 10.87 -13.34
CA MET A 267 -15.03 11.73 -12.16
C MET A 267 -14.48 13.15 -12.35
N ALA A 268 -13.66 13.40 -13.37
CA ALA A 268 -12.93 14.67 -13.55
C ALA A 268 -13.90 15.86 -13.61
N ASP A 269 -14.86 15.84 -14.53
CA ASP A 269 -15.82 16.93 -14.72
C ASP A 269 -16.74 17.16 -13.50
N MET A 270 -16.99 16.09 -12.74
CA MET A 270 -17.82 16.15 -11.53
C MET A 270 -17.03 16.73 -10.34
N ALA A 271 -15.72 16.45 -10.27
CA ALA A 271 -14.84 16.87 -9.20
C ALA A 271 -14.44 18.36 -9.29
N GLU A 272 -14.48 18.96 -10.48
CA GLU A 272 -14.25 20.41 -10.67
C GLU A 272 -15.33 21.27 -9.99
N ASP A 273 -16.53 20.73 -9.84
CA ASP A 273 -17.66 21.42 -9.19
C ASP A 273 -17.60 21.24 -7.67
N LEU A 274 -16.90 22.17 -7.02
CA LEU A 274 -16.74 22.20 -5.57
C LEU A 274 -18.07 22.33 -4.80
N ASP A 275 -19.10 22.95 -5.39
CA ASP A 275 -20.41 23.09 -4.74
C ASP A 275 -21.18 21.78 -4.79
N PHE A 276 -21.18 21.10 -5.93
CA PHE A 276 -21.71 19.74 -6.05
C PHE A 276 -20.99 18.78 -5.10
N GLY A 277 -19.66 18.78 -5.07
CA GLY A 277 -18.87 17.92 -4.17
C GLY A 277 -19.26 18.09 -2.70
N LYS A 278 -19.46 19.34 -2.24
CA LYS A 278 -19.95 19.62 -0.86
C LYS A 278 -21.34 19.05 -0.61
N LYS A 279 -22.28 19.24 -1.54
CA LYS A 279 -23.65 18.72 -1.43
C LYS A 279 -23.70 17.19 -1.46
N TRP A 280 -22.86 16.57 -2.29
CA TRP A 280 -22.71 15.13 -2.39
C TRP A 280 -22.19 14.53 -1.09
N MET A 281 -21.10 15.11 -0.54
CA MET A 281 -20.54 14.72 0.75
C MET A 281 -21.55 14.92 1.89
N PHE A 282 -22.33 16.00 1.85
CA PHE A 282 -23.43 16.21 2.79
C PHE A 282 -24.50 15.10 2.69
N GLY A 283 -24.82 14.62 1.49
CA GLY A 283 -25.72 13.49 1.28
C GLY A 283 -25.23 12.20 1.96
N ILE A 284 -23.94 11.88 1.79
CA ILE A 284 -23.29 10.75 2.47
C ILE A 284 -23.32 10.94 3.99
N ALA A 285 -22.95 12.12 4.47
CA ALA A 285 -22.97 12.49 5.89
C ALA A 285 -24.36 12.26 6.53
N VAL A 286 -25.43 12.71 5.86
CA VAL A 286 -26.81 12.51 6.33
C VAL A 286 -27.19 11.02 6.36
N ALA A 287 -26.79 10.25 5.35
CA ALA A 287 -27.05 8.80 5.32
C ALA A 287 -26.38 8.08 6.51
N LEU A 288 -25.13 8.40 6.79
CA LEU A 288 -24.36 7.86 7.92
C LEU A 288 -24.94 8.32 9.27
N ARG A 289 -25.33 9.59 9.39
CA ARG A 289 -25.97 10.12 10.60
C ARG A 289 -27.31 9.43 10.90
N LYS A 290 -28.03 9.05 9.86
CA LYS A 290 -29.26 8.25 9.97
C LYS A 290 -28.98 6.79 10.39
N GLY A 291 -27.71 6.36 10.41
CA GLY A 291 -27.28 5.01 10.75
C GLY A 291 -27.38 4.04 9.57
N LEU A 292 -27.39 4.53 8.34
CA LEU A 292 -27.37 3.67 7.16
C LEU A 292 -25.95 3.18 6.90
N HIS A 293 -25.81 1.88 6.67
CA HIS A 293 -24.57 1.27 6.19
C HIS A 293 -24.41 1.49 4.68
N LEU A 294 -23.18 1.74 4.22
CA LEU A 294 -22.84 1.96 2.81
C LEU A 294 -21.96 0.83 2.29
N ASP A 295 -22.44 0.10 1.30
CA ASP A 295 -21.67 -0.89 0.54
C ASP A 295 -21.21 -0.25 -0.78
N ILE A 296 -19.90 -0.12 -0.98
CA ILE A 296 -19.36 0.66 -2.10
C ILE A 296 -18.39 -0.19 -2.90
N ILE A 297 -18.65 -0.38 -4.18
CA ILE A 297 -17.68 -0.96 -5.11
C ILE A 297 -16.92 0.20 -5.76
N HIS A 298 -15.65 0.34 -5.42
CA HIS A 298 -14.76 1.32 -6.02
C HIS A 298 -14.18 0.80 -7.35
N ASN A 299 -14.21 1.64 -8.39
CA ASN A 299 -13.39 1.42 -9.56
C ASN A 299 -11.92 1.68 -9.21
N ILE A 300 -11.11 0.62 -9.27
CA ILE A 300 -9.66 0.65 -8.97
C ILE A 300 -8.78 0.52 -10.23
N ASP A 301 -9.41 0.45 -11.41
CA ASP A 301 -8.73 0.45 -12.71
C ASP A 301 -8.37 1.88 -13.14
N ARG A 302 -7.67 2.58 -12.25
CA ARG A 302 -7.17 3.95 -12.41
C ARG A 302 -5.70 4.02 -11.98
N PRO A 303 -4.97 5.11 -12.30
CA PRO A 303 -3.61 5.35 -11.80
C PRO A 303 -3.52 5.20 -10.28
N PHE A 304 -2.39 4.70 -9.77
CA PHE A 304 -2.24 4.39 -8.34
C PHE A 304 -2.37 5.64 -7.46
N GLU A 305 -1.81 6.77 -7.88
CA GLU A 305 -1.92 8.06 -7.18
C GLU A 305 -3.39 8.49 -7.00
N GLU A 306 -4.23 8.31 -8.03
CA GLU A 306 -5.67 8.60 -7.95
C GLU A 306 -6.40 7.61 -7.02
N MET A 307 -5.99 6.34 -7.01
CA MET A 307 -6.52 5.37 -6.06
C MET A 307 -6.19 5.77 -4.61
N MET A 308 -4.95 6.21 -4.33
CA MET A 308 -4.54 6.68 -3.02
C MET A 308 -5.25 7.97 -2.60
N LEU A 309 -5.38 8.93 -3.51
CA LEU A 309 -6.16 10.17 -3.27
C LEU A 309 -7.63 9.86 -3.00
N GLY A 310 -8.19 8.89 -3.73
CA GLY A 310 -9.53 8.37 -3.46
C GLY A 310 -9.61 7.82 -2.04
N LEU A 311 -8.71 6.92 -1.64
CA LEU A 311 -8.69 6.39 -0.28
C LEU A 311 -8.55 7.49 0.79
N GLU A 312 -7.69 8.48 0.55
CA GLU A 312 -7.50 9.64 1.44
C GLU A 312 -8.82 10.43 1.63
N SER A 313 -9.51 10.73 0.52
CA SER A 313 -10.77 11.49 0.53
C SER A 313 -11.89 10.78 1.30
N TRP A 314 -11.83 9.44 1.38
CA TRP A 314 -12.81 8.63 2.09
C TRP A 314 -12.46 8.36 3.56
N ILE A 315 -11.28 8.77 4.04
CA ILE A 315 -10.86 8.56 5.45
C ILE A 315 -11.96 8.98 6.44
N PRO A 316 -12.52 10.20 6.39
CA PRO A 316 -13.51 10.63 7.39
C PRO A 316 -14.74 9.72 7.42
N ILE A 317 -15.13 9.20 6.25
CA ILE A 317 -16.29 8.34 6.07
C ILE A 317 -15.97 6.92 6.57
N TYR A 318 -14.82 6.36 6.19
CA TYR A 318 -14.38 5.04 6.67
C TYR A 318 -14.21 4.99 8.19
N MET A 319 -13.79 6.10 8.81
CA MET A 319 -13.63 6.23 10.26
C MET A 319 -14.95 6.08 11.05
N THR A 320 -16.10 6.23 10.37
CA THR A 320 -17.40 5.95 11.00
C THR A 320 -17.60 4.45 11.27
N GLY A 321 -16.95 3.56 10.51
CA GLY A 321 -17.16 2.11 10.56
C GLY A 321 -18.47 1.64 9.93
N GLN A 322 -19.20 2.52 9.24
CA GLN A 322 -20.49 2.22 8.58
C GLN A 322 -20.34 2.04 7.06
N VAL A 323 -19.12 1.77 6.59
CA VAL A 323 -18.82 1.63 5.16
C VAL A 323 -18.08 0.33 4.93
N SER A 324 -18.50 -0.41 3.92
CA SER A 324 -17.80 -1.59 3.42
C SER A 324 -17.33 -1.31 1.99
N PRO A 325 -16.03 -1.05 1.79
CA PRO A 325 -15.47 -0.83 0.46
C PRO A 325 -15.08 -2.16 -0.19
N TYR A 326 -15.42 -2.28 -1.46
CA TYR A 326 -15.22 -3.44 -2.32
C TYR A 326 -14.59 -3.02 -3.64
N TYR A 327 -14.14 -4.00 -4.42
CA TYR A 327 -13.71 -3.82 -5.80
C TYR A 327 -14.05 -5.06 -6.63
N LEU A 328 -14.13 -4.89 -7.95
CA LEU A 328 -14.31 -5.99 -8.88
C LEU A 328 -12.95 -6.42 -9.44
N LYS A 329 -12.66 -7.72 -9.43
CA LYS A 329 -11.42 -8.28 -9.98
C LYS A 329 -11.56 -8.56 -11.48
N GLY A 330 -10.55 -8.21 -12.27
CA GLY A 330 -10.51 -8.46 -13.71
C GLY A 330 -10.38 -7.16 -14.50
N VAL A 331 -10.30 -7.25 -15.83
CA VAL A 331 -10.25 -6.08 -16.71
C VAL A 331 -11.67 -5.54 -16.85
N GLN A 332 -11.92 -4.35 -16.30
CA GLN A 332 -13.17 -3.62 -16.52
C GLN A 332 -13.25 -3.12 -17.97
N ASN A 333 -14.45 -2.99 -18.49
CA ASN A 333 -14.68 -2.33 -19.77
C ASN A 333 -14.36 -0.85 -19.62
N THR A 334 -13.43 -0.32 -20.41
CA THR A 334 -13.03 1.10 -20.33
C THR A 334 -13.81 2.00 -21.29
N VAL A 335 -14.71 1.44 -22.10
CA VAL A 335 -15.52 2.16 -23.10
C VAL A 335 -16.90 2.48 -22.55
N TYR A 336 -17.58 1.48 -21.97
CA TYR A 336 -18.91 1.65 -21.40
C TYR A 336 -18.81 1.86 -19.90
N CYS A 337 -19.28 3.02 -19.45
CA CYS A 337 -19.37 3.35 -18.05
C CYS A 337 -20.82 3.15 -17.56
N HIS A 338 -20.95 2.66 -16.34
CA HIS A 338 -22.16 2.31 -15.63
C HIS A 338 -22.19 2.99 -14.25
N PHE A 339 -23.39 3.31 -13.81
CA PHE A 339 -23.66 3.88 -12.51
C PHE A 339 -24.81 3.13 -11.87
N HIS A 340 -24.68 2.75 -10.60
CA HIS A 340 -25.68 1.97 -9.90
C HIS A 340 -25.71 2.29 -8.41
N TYR A 341 -26.66 3.13 -8.00
CA TYR A 341 -26.97 3.40 -6.60
C TYR A 341 -28.34 2.82 -6.24
N VAL A 342 -28.45 2.20 -5.07
CA VAL A 342 -29.74 1.72 -4.56
C VAL A 342 -29.79 1.82 -3.04
N SER A 343 -30.87 2.38 -2.52
CA SER A 343 -31.20 2.40 -1.08
C SER A 343 -32.46 1.57 -0.84
N GLY A 344 -33.03 1.63 0.37
CA GLY A 344 -34.36 1.06 0.60
C GLY A 344 -35.52 1.89 0.05
N ALA A 345 -35.24 3.09 -0.48
CA ALA A 345 -36.25 4.07 -0.88
C ALA A 345 -36.25 4.37 -2.38
N ALA A 346 -35.09 4.30 -3.02
CA ALA A 346 -34.91 4.67 -4.42
C ALA A 346 -33.75 3.90 -5.05
N ALA A 347 -33.73 3.88 -6.38
CA ALA A 347 -32.60 3.47 -7.19
C ALA A 347 -32.27 4.58 -8.19
N LEU A 348 -30.98 4.70 -8.50
CA LEU A 348 -30.44 5.60 -9.52
C LEU A 348 -29.44 4.79 -10.34
N THR A 349 -29.77 4.53 -11.60
CA THR A 349 -28.93 3.77 -12.53
C THR A 349 -28.52 4.67 -13.68
N GLY A 350 -27.38 4.42 -14.33
CA GLY A 350 -26.95 5.25 -15.44
C GLY A 350 -25.86 4.64 -16.29
N GLU A 351 -25.62 5.26 -17.44
CA GLU A 351 -24.59 4.86 -18.39
C GLU A 351 -24.05 6.05 -19.18
N CYS A 352 -22.79 5.96 -19.60
CA CYS A 352 -22.20 6.84 -20.61
C CYS A 352 -21.10 6.12 -21.40
N ILE A 353 -20.60 6.77 -22.44
CA ILE A 353 -19.39 6.33 -23.16
C ILE A 353 -18.22 7.16 -22.66
N ASN A 354 -17.13 6.50 -22.30
CA ASN A 354 -15.92 7.17 -21.85
C ASN A 354 -15.41 8.17 -22.91
N GLY A 355 -15.11 9.40 -22.50
CA GLY A 355 -14.80 10.53 -23.38
C GLY A 355 -16.01 11.31 -23.92
N PHE A 356 -17.24 10.83 -23.70
CA PHE A 356 -18.50 11.46 -24.09
C PHE A 356 -19.46 11.54 -22.89
N HIS A 357 -18.94 11.94 -21.74
CA HIS A 357 -19.69 11.99 -20.48
C HIS A 357 -20.87 12.97 -20.53
N GLU A 358 -20.75 14.03 -21.34
CA GLU A 358 -21.83 15.01 -21.59
C GLU A 358 -23.10 14.42 -22.21
N ASP A 359 -22.98 13.28 -22.91
CA ASP A 359 -24.10 12.55 -23.50
C ASP A 359 -24.64 11.43 -22.58
N GLY A 360 -24.12 11.34 -21.35
CA GLY A 360 -24.55 10.37 -20.35
C GLY A 360 -25.99 10.55 -19.90
N HIS A 361 -26.57 9.48 -19.35
CA HIS A 361 -27.92 9.52 -18.81
C HIS A 361 -28.05 8.74 -17.50
N TYR A 362 -28.79 9.30 -16.54
CA TYR A 362 -29.23 8.61 -15.32
C TYR A 362 -30.75 8.44 -15.29
N HIS A 363 -31.21 7.34 -14.71
CA HIS A 363 -32.60 7.01 -14.44
C HIS A 363 -32.81 6.83 -12.94
N PHE A 364 -33.63 7.72 -12.34
CA PHE A 364 -34.08 7.62 -10.96
C PHE A 364 -35.45 6.97 -10.89
N THR A 365 -35.67 6.14 -9.87
CA THR A 365 -36.97 5.56 -9.55
C THR A 365 -37.16 5.31 -8.06
N ASN A 366 -38.38 5.51 -7.57
CA ASN A 366 -38.84 5.04 -6.27
C ASN A 366 -39.95 3.97 -6.38
N ASN A 367 -40.18 3.45 -7.59
CA ASN A 367 -41.09 2.33 -7.80
C ASN A 367 -40.55 1.09 -7.06
N ARG A 368 -41.41 0.47 -6.24
CA ARG A 368 -41.02 -0.67 -5.40
C ARG A 368 -40.44 -1.84 -6.19
N GLU A 369 -41.00 -2.18 -7.35
CA GLU A 369 -40.55 -3.34 -8.15
C GLU A 369 -39.18 -3.06 -8.78
N GLU A 370 -38.98 -1.85 -9.30
CA GLU A 370 -37.70 -1.42 -9.88
C GLU A 370 -36.61 -1.30 -8.82
N VAL A 371 -36.90 -0.71 -7.65
CA VAL A 371 -35.96 -0.65 -6.52
C VAL A 371 -35.56 -2.05 -6.06
N GLN A 372 -36.51 -2.99 -5.98
CA GLN A 372 -36.20 -4.40 -5.65
C GLN A 372 -35.37 -5.09 -6.74
N HIS A 373 -35.63 -4.78 -8.01
CA HIS A 373 -34.81 -5.26 -9.12
C HIS A 373 -33.37 -4.72 -9.03
N SER A 374 -33.19 -3.41 -8.87
CA SER A 374 -31.88 -2.78 -8.71
C SER A 374 -31.14 -3.28 -7.46
N ARG A 375 -31.85 -3.59 -6.38
CA ARG A 375 -31.26 -4.24 -5.20
C ARG A 375 -30.71 -5.63 -5.53
N ARG A 376 -31.45 -6.47 -6.26
CA ARG A 376 -30.95 -7.79 -6.68
C ARG A 376 -29.69 -7.69 -7.54
N ILE A 377 -29.62 -6.70 -8.43
CA ILE A 377 -28.40 -6.43 -9.21
C ILE A 377 -27.24 -6.07 -8.28
N ALA A 378 -27.44 -5.15 -7.33
CA ALA A 378 -26.43 -4.78 -6.35
C ALA A 378 -25.93 -6.00 -5.54
N ASP A 379 -26.83 -6.86 -5.10
CA ASP A 379 -26.47 -8.09 -4.36
C ASP A 379 -25.63 -9.04 -5.22
N HIS A 380 -25.96 -9.19 -6.52
CA HIS A 380 -25.13 -9.97 -7.45
C HIS A 380 -23.77 -9.34 -7.70
N LEU A 381 -23.67 -8.01 -7.76
CA LEU A 381 -22.39 -7.31 -7.89
C LEU A 381 -21.52 -7.55 -6.66
N LEU A 382 -22.09 -7.45 -5.45
CA LEU A 382 -21.38 -7.74 -4.20
C LEU A 382 -20.89 -9.19 -4.12
N GLN A 383 -21.67 -10.16 -4.61
CA GLN A 383 -21.23 -11.57 -4.70
C GLN A 383 -20.04 -11.78 -5.64
N LYS A 384 -19.80 -10.87 -6.59
CA LYS A 384 -18.66 -10.90 -7.52
C LYS A 384 -17.50 -10.02 -7.07
N ALA A 385 -17.75 -9.09 -6.15
CA ALA A 385 -16.75 -8.19 -5.63
C ALA A 385 -15.89 -8.84 -4.54
N GLN A 386 -14.72 -8.27 -4.32
CA GLN A 386 -13.83 -8.61 -3.21
C GLN A 386 -13.72 -7.42 -2.27
N PRO A 387 -13.60 -7.62 -0.94
CA PRO A 387 -13.33 -6.53 -0.02
C PRO A 387 -12.07 -5.78 -0.42
N LEU A 388 -12.15 -4.45 -0.53
CA LEU A 388 -10.99 -3.59 -0.76
C LEU A 388 -10.19 -3.46 0.55
N MET A 389 -10.92 -3.29 1.65
CA MET A 389 -10.42 -3.39 3.02
C MET A 389 -11.53 -3.87 3.96
N GLU A 390 -11.15 -4.53 5.04
CA GLU A 390 -12.03 -4.84 6.17
C GLU A 390 -11.84 -3.78 7.26
N ILE A 391 -12.92 -3.25 7.81
CA ILE A 391 -12.89 -2.16 8.80
C ILE A 391 -13.46 -2.65 10.12
N TYR A 392 -12.66 -2.59 11.18
CA TYR A 392 -13.02 -3.07 12.52
C TYR A 392 -13.10 -1.91 13.51
N LYS A 393 -14.24 -1.78 14.20
CA LYS A 393 -14.41 -0.92 15.38
C LYS A 393 -14.83 -1.76 16.58
N ALA A 394 -15.04 -1.12 17.74
CA ALA A 394 -15.44 -1.80 18.98
C ALA A 394 -16.60 -2.81 18.82
N PRO A 395 -17.67 -2.55 18.03
CA PRO A 395 -18.73 -3.55 17.84
C PRO A 395 -18.29 -4.83 17.12
N GLN A 396 -17.19 -4.79 16.36
CA GLN A 396 -16.61 -5.93 15.64
C GLN A 396 -15.38 -6.51 16.35
N ALA A 397 -15.17 -6.22 17.64
CA ALA A 397 -13.99 -6.65 18.38
C ALA A 397 -13.80 -8.17 18.39
N ASP A 398 -14.87 -8.96 18.47
CA ASP A 398 -14.79 -10.43 18.42
C ASP A 398 -14.33 -10.95 17.05
N LEU A 399 -14.83 -10.36 15.97
CA LEU A 399 -14.40 -10.70 14.60
C LEU A 399 -12.94 -10.34 14.40
N PHE A 400 -12.52 -9.17 14.90
CA PHE A 400 -11.14 -8.73 14.86
C PHE A 400 -10.19 -9.68 15.62
N ARG A 401 -10.56 -10.08 16.84
CA ARG A 401 -9.80 -11.06 17.63
C ARG A 401 -9.72 -12.41 16.93
N ALA A 402 -10.82 -12.90 16.35
CA ALA A 402 -10.84 -14.14 15.60
C ALA A 402 -9.96 -14.08 14.34
N PHE A 403 -9.96 -12.95 13.63
CA PHE A 403 -9.07 -12.70 12.50
C PHE A 403 -7.60 -12.83 12.91
N LEU A 404 -7.14 -12.10 13.93
CA LEU A 404 -5.75 -12.15 14.39
C LEU A 404 -5.34 -13.54 14.88
N LYS A 405 -6.24 -14.24 15.60
CA LYS A 405 -5.99 -15.59 16.09
C LYS A 405 -5.85 -16.61 14.96
N ASN A 406 -6.71 -16.52 13.94
CA ASN A 406 -6.62 -17.40 12.78
C ASN A 406 -5.36 -17.10 11.96
N ASP A 407 -5.00 -15.82 11.80
CA ASP A 407 -3.79 -15.42 11.10
C ASP A 407 -2.50 -15.88 11.79
N ALA A 408 -2.49 -16.02 13.12
CA ALA A 408 -1.31 -16.46 13.86
C ALA A 408 -0.74 -17.82 13.37
N ALA A 409 -1.58 -18.67 12.78
CA ALA A 409 -1.18 -19.95 12.17
C ALA A 409 -0.71 -19.83 10.71
N THR A 410 -1.00 -18.71 10.04
CA THR A 410 -0.68 -18.48 8.63
C THR A 410 0.82 -18.19 8.47
N VAL A 411 1.41 -18.83 7.46
CA VAL A 411 2.83 -18.73 7.13
C VAL A 411 3.12 -17.42 6.40
N GLY A 412 4.18 -16.74 6.83
CA GLY A 412 4.65 -15.50 6.22
C GLY A 412 5.42 -14.64 7.22
N ALA A 413 6.43 -13.92 6.71
CA ALA A 413 7.16 -12.96 7.51
C ALA A 413 6.26 -11.78 7.89
N ARG A 414 6.47 -11.25 9.09
CA ARG A 414 5.73 -10.10 9.61
C ARG A 414 6.67 -8.95 9.88
N GLN A 415 6.26 -7.76 9.48
CA GLN A 415 6.95 -6.51 9.78
C GLN A 415 5.95 -5.53 10.37
N ASN A 416 6.27 -4.99 11.54
CA ASN A 416 5.43 -4.04 12.24
C ASN A 416 6.18 -2.72 12.38
N ILE A 417 5.51 -1.62 12.08
CA ILE A 417 5.99 -0.26 12.35
C ILE A 417 5.09 0.30 13.42
N LEU A 418 5.67 0.47 14.61
CA LEU A 418 4.93 0.67 15.84
C LEU A 418 5.24 2.07 16.41
N SER A 419 4.20 2.77 16.86
CA SER A 419 4.35 4.07 17.53
C SER A 419 4.88 3.96 18.97
N ALA A 420 4.76 2.77 19.58
CA ALA A 420 5.23 2.46 20.92
C ALA A 420 5.46 0.94 21.07
N PRO A 421 6.22 0.48 22.07
CA PRO A 421 6.52 -0.95 22.23
C PRO A 421 5.24 -1.79 22.36
N PRO A 422 5.22 -2.99 21.76
CA PRO A 422 4.01 -3.80 21.63
C PRO A 422 3.59 -4.38 22.98
N LEU A 423 2.27 -4.46 23.19
CA LEU A 423 1.71 -4.90 24.46
C LEU A 423 2.15 -6.32 24.84
N TYR A 424 2.33 -7.24 23.88
CA TYR A 424 2.80 -8.60 24.17
C TYR A 424 4.21 -8.71 24.78
N THR A 425 5.00 -7.62 24.78
CA THR A 425 6.30 -7.57 25.47
C THR A 425 6.24 -6.86 26.83
N MET A 426 5.06 -6.40 27.24
CA MET A 426 4.86 -5.63 28.46
C MET A 426 4.85 -6.56 29.70
N PRO A 427 5.69 -6.31 30.71
CA PRO A 427 5.59 -6.99 32.00
C PRO A 427 4.26 -6.66 32.70
N GLU A 428 3.59 -7.68 33.28
CA GLU A 428 2.29 -7.52 33.95
C GLU A 428 2.34 -6.51 35.10
N ASP A 429 3.42 -6.48 35.88
CA ASP A 429 3.60 -5.53 37.00
C ASP A 429 3.73 -4.09 36.50
N LEU A 430 4.38 -3.88 35.36
CA LEU A 430 4.54 -2.58 34.73
C LEU A 430 3.20 -2.09 34.18
N LEU A 431 2.48 -2.95 33.45
CA LEU A 431 1.14 -2.64 32.95
C LEU A 431 0.20 -2.28 34.10
N GLY A 432 0.17 -3.08 35.17
CA GLY A 432 -0.67 -2.83 36.34
C GLY A 432 -0.40 -1.47 36.99
N ARG A 433 0.88 -1.06 37.07
CA ARG A 433 1.26 0.28 37.57
C ARG A 433 0.80 1.39 36.64
N ILE A 434 1.00 1.25 35.33
CA ILE A 434 0.59 2.23 34.31
C ILE A 434 -0.94 2.45 34.39
N LEU A 435 -1.73 1.37 34.35
CA LEU A 435 -3.19 1.44 34.35
C LEU A 435 -3.74 2.03 35.65
N LYS A 436 -3.15 1.68 36.79
CA LYS A 436 -3.55 2.26 38.09
C LYS A 436 -3.26 3.76 38.15
N ARG A 437 -2.08 4.18 37.70
CA ARG A 437 -1.68 5.59 37.67
C ARG A 437 -2.55 6.40 36.71
N SER A 438 -2.89 5.86 35.55
CA SER A 438 -3.75 6.54 34.57
C SER A 438 -5.21 6.66 35.01
N GLY A 439 -5.60 6.05 36.14
CA GLY A 439 -6.98 6.04 36.60
C GLY A 439 -7.90 5.21 35.70
N MET A 440 -7.37 4.17 35.06
CA MET A 440 -8.14 3.31 34.16
C MET A 440 -9.29 2.64 34.93
N SER A 441 -10.46 2.53 34.29
CA SER A 441 -11.60 1.84 34.89
C SER A 441 -11.30 0.34 35.07
N THR A 442 -11.93 -0.32 36.04
CA THR A 442 -11.74 -1.76 36.25
C THR A 442 -12.11 -2.57 35.00
N ALA A 443 -13.21 -2.19 34.33
CA ALA A 443 -13.67 -2.88 33.12
C ALA A 443 -12.66 -2.73 31.95
N ASP A 444 -12.13 -1.53 31.75
CA ASP A 444 -11.13 -1.31 30.70
C ASP A 444 -9.81 -2.00 31.04
N ALA A 445 -9.39 -1.98 32.30
CA ALA A 445 -8.20 -2.70 32.75
C ALA A 445 -8.33 -4.22 32.54
N GLU A 446 -9.51 -4.80 32.81
CA GLU A 446 -9.78 -6.22 32.50
C GLU A 446 -9.71 -6.50 30.99
N SER A 447 -10.30 -5.63 30.16
CA SER A 447 -10.24 -5.73 28.69
C SER A 447 -8.81 -5.65 28.15
N ILE A 448 -8.00 -4.73 28.68
CA ILE A 448 -6.59 -4.56 28.31
C ILE A 448 -5.77 -5.79 28.70
N ASN A 449 -5.97 -6.35 29.90
CA ASN A 449 -5.28 -7.57 30.33
C ASN A 449 -5.69 -8.79 29.50
N ALA A 450 -6.97 -8.94 29.15
CA ALA A 450 -7.42 -9.99 28.24
C ALA A 450 -6.78 -9.85 26.85
N THR A 451 -6.64 -8.61 26.36
CA THR A 451 -5.99 -8.30 25.09
C THR A 451 -4.49 -8.61 25.13
N LEU A 452 -3.80 -8.25 26.22
CA LEU A 452 -2.39 -8.62 26.46
C LEU A 452 -2.23 -10.13 26.34
N LYS A 453 -3.02 -10.90 27.09
CA LYS A 453 -2.95 -12.37 27.06
C LYS A 453 -3.14 -12.93 25.65
N GLN A 454 -4.16 -12.45 24.91
CA GLN A 454 -4.41 -12.92 23.56
C GLN A 454 -3.27 -12.56 22.60
N GLN A 455 -2.67 -11.38 22.72
CA GLN A 455 -1.54 -10.98 21.90
C GLN A 455 -0.30 -11.82 22.21
N THR A 456 -0.03 -12.11 23.48
CA THR A 456 1.06 -13.00 23.90
C THR A 456 0.87 -14.41 23.32
N GLU A 457 -0.34 -14.98 23.40
CA GLU A 457 -0.63 -16.29 22.78
C GLU A 457 -0.41 -16.27 21.26
N ASN A 458 -0.87 -15.21 20.58
CA ASN A 458 -0.73 -15.09 19.13
C ASN A 458 0.74 -14.94 18.71
N ILE A 459 1.52 -14.09 19.38
CA ILE A 459 2.94 -13.88 19.00
C ILE A 459 3.78 -15.13 19.24
N GLU A 460 3.54 -15.85 20.35
CA GLU A 460 4.21 -17.13 20.62
C GLU A 460 3.91 -18.14 19.52
N GLN A 461 2.64 -18.25 19.10
CA GLN A 461 2.25 -19.12 17.99
C GLN A 461 2.92 -18.72 16.68
N ILE A 462 2.94 -17.43 16.34
CA ILE A 462 3.58 -16.91 15.14
C ILE A 462 5.07 -17.29 15.10
N LEU A 463 5.78 -17.07 16.21
CA LEU A 463 7.22 -17.26 16.30
C LEU A 463 7.66 -18.73 16.25
N THR A 464 6.73 -19.68 16.35
CA THR A 464 7.05 -21.11 16.16
C THR A 464 7.53 -21.44 14.74
N VAL A 465 7.01 -20.75 13.72
CA VAL A 465 7.25 -21.06 12.30
C VAL A 465 7.53 -19.84 11.42
N ASN A 466 7.33 -18.62 11.94
CA ASN A 466 7.50 -17.37 11.20
C ASN A 466 8.43 -16.40 11.91
N THR A 467 8.94 -15.43 11.16
CA THR A 467 9.74 -14.32 11.70
C THR A 467 8.91 -13.05 11.88
N VAL A 468 9.20 -12.30 12.93
CA VAL A 468 8.60 -10.99 13.21
C VAL A 468 9.69 -9.94 13.36
N ILE A 469 9.54 -8.81 12.67
CA ILE A 469 10.40 -7.64 12.81
C ILE A 469 9.53 -6.49 13.32
N ASP A 470 9.86 -5.98 14.49
CA ASP A 470 9.25 -4.76 15.03
C ASP A 470 10.19 -3.57 14.87
N GLU A 471 9.69 -2.49 14.28
CA GLU A 471 10.36 -1.20 14.18
C GLU A 471 9.76 -0.24 15.20
N LEU A 472 10.59 0.24 16.12
CA LEU A 472 10.18 1.03 17.27
C LEU A 472 10.96 2.34 17.39
N PRO A 473 10.33 3.42 17.88
CA PRO A 473 11.08 4.60 18.29
C PRO A 473 11.98 4.28 19.48
N HIS A 474 13.14 4.93 19.54
CA HIS A 474 14.01 5.03 20.71
C HIS A 474 14.38 6.50 20.88
N VAL A 475 13.43 7.24 21.43
CA VAL A 475 13.53 8.69 21.63
C VAL A 475 14.34 9.01 22.89
N SER A 476 15.08 10.12 22.88
CA SER A 476 15.73 10.66 24.07
C SER A 476 14.71 11.17 25.08
N GLU A 477 15.14 11.43 26.32
CA GLU A 477 14.28 12.00 27.35
C GLU A 477 13.77 13.39 26.96
N GLU A 478 14.61 14.21 26.33
CA GLU A 478 14.25 15.54 25.85
C GLU A 478 13.18 15.46 24.75
N ALA A 479 13.38 14.59 23.76
CA ALA A 479 12.42 14.37 22.68
C ALA A 479 11.08 13.81 23.20
N PHE A 480 11.15 12.89 24.18
CA PHE A 480 9.97 12.36 24.86
C PHE A 480 9.21 13.45 25.62
N ARG A 481 9.91 14.32 26.37
CA ARG A 481 9.27 15.43 27.11
C ARG A 481 8.64 16.46 26.18
N ALA A 482 9.28 16.74 25.04
CA ALA A 482 8.73 17.62 24.02
C ALA A 482 7.46 17.05 23.40
N SER A 483 7.38 15.73 23.25
CA SER A 483 6.20 15.09 22.72
C SER A 483 6.08 13.64 23.22
N PRO A 484 5.32 13.41 24.30
CA PRO A 484 5.23 12.10 24.95
C PRO A 484 4.61 11.02 24.06
N LEU A 485 5.02 9.78 24.28
CA LEU A 485 4.45 8.60 23.62
C LEU A 485 3.32 7.99 24.47
N THR A 486 2.39 7.33 23.79
CA THR A 486 1.20 6.74 24.39
C THR A 486 1.25 5.22 24.29
N LEU A 487 0.63 4.54 25.26
CA LEU A 487 0.44 3.10 25.24
C LEU A 487 -0.52 2.75 24.10
N SER A 488 -0.13 1.81 23.24
CA SER A 488 -1.01 1.34 22.16
C SER A 488 -2.09 0.42 22.72
N LEU A 489 -3.32 0.91 22.75
CA LEU A 489 -4.50 0.20 23.25
C LEU A 489 -5.55 -0.04 22.16
N SER A 490 -5.22 0.22 20.89
CA SER A 490 -6.14 0.09 19.75
C SER A 490 -6.74 -1.31 19.64
N ASN A 491 -5.94 -2.36 19.83
CA ASN A 491 -6.41 -3.75 19.79
C ASN A 491 -7.41 -4.13 20.90
N ALA A 492 -7.46 -3.34 21.98
CA ALA A 492 -8.46 -3.48 23.05
C ALA A 492 -9.69 -2.58 22.81
N PHE A 493 -9.70 -1.81 21.72
CA PHE A 493 -10.69 -0.76 21.41
C PHE A 493 -10.88 0.26 22.53
N ILE A 494 -9.82 0.53 23.30
CA ILE A 494 -9.83 1.57 24.34
C ILE A 494 -9.43 2.89 23.72
N GLU A 495 -10.35 3.86 23.75
CA GLU A 495 -10.12 5.20 23.19
C GLU A 495 -9.43 6.16 24.18
N ASN A 496 -9.41 5.81 25.47
CA ASN A 496 -8.71 6.57 26.50
C ASN A 496 -7.20 6.58 26.23
N THR A 497 -6.65 7.77 26.06
CA THR A 497 -5.21 7.93 25.85
C THR A 497 -4.45 7.74 27.16
N VAL A 498 -3.53 6.77 27.18
CA VAL A 498 -2.63 6.53 28.32
C VAL A 498 -1.22 6.92 27.94
N THR A 499 -0.75 8.05 28.47
CA THR A 499 0.61 8.55 28.23
C THR A 499 1.61 7.86 29.15
N TYR A 500 2.76 7.44 28.61
CA TYR A 500 3.86 6.90 29.41
C TYR A 500 4.51 8.00 30.28
N THR A 501 5.14 7.63 31.41
CA THR A 501 6.33 8.39 31.84
C THR A 501 7.56 7.88 31.10
N TYR A 502 8.63 8.67 31.07
CA TYR A 502 9.87 8.24 30.43
C TYR A 502 10.45 6.97 31.08
N GLU A 503 10.32 6.82 32.40
CA GLU A 503 10.75 5.62 33.12
C GLU A 503 9.93 4.38 32.72
N GLU A 504 8.62 4.52 32.55
CA GLU A 504 7.76 3.41 32.11
C GLU A 504 8.06 3.02 30.66
N TYR A 505 8.24 4.00 29.79
CA TYR A 505 8.59 3.79 28.39
C TYR A 505 9.92 3.07 28.23
N THR A 506 10.96 3.53 28.92
CA THR A 506 12.29 2.90 28.89
C THR A 506 12.29 1.51 29.53
N ALA A 507 11.49 1.28 30.58
CA ALA A 507 11.28 -0.04 31.15
C ALA A 507 10.61 -1.00 30.15
N HIS A 508 9.60 -0.53 29.41
CA HIS A 508 8.94 -1.35 28.39
C HIS A 508 9.89 -1.66 27.22
N LEU A 509 10.64 -0.66 26.72
CA LEU A 509 11.68 -0.88 25.69
C LEU A 509 12.71 -1.93 26.12
N LYS A 510 13.12 -1.92 27.40
CA LYS A 510 14.03 -2.93 27.94
C LYS A 510 13.39 -4.32 27.94
N ALA A 511 12.11 -4.43 28.31
CA ALA A 511 11.39 -5.70 28.24
C ALA A 511 11.28 -6.24 26.80
N THR A 512 11.01 -5.36 25.83
CA THR A 512 11.01 -5.72 24.40
C THR A 512 12.37 -6.22 23.91
N LYS A 513 13.48 -5.60 24.36
CA LYS A 513 14.84 -6.08 24.04
C LYS A 513 15.10 -7.47 24.62
N ILE A 514 14.71 -7.69 25.87
CA ILE A 514 14.83 -9.00 26.53
C ILE A 514 14.00 -10.05 25.78
N PHE A 515 12.77 -9.70 25.36
CA PHE A 515 11.93 -10.59 24.57
C PHE A 515 12.62 -10.98 23.26
N ALA A 516 13.29 -10.04 22.58
CA ALA A 516 14.06 -10.33 21.37
C ALA A 516 15.25 -11.26 21.61
N GLU A 517 15.96 -11.10 22.73
CA GLU A 517 17.07 -12.00 23.10
C GLU A 517 16.58 -13.42 23.39
N GLN A 518 15.33 -13.58 23.86
CA GLN A 518 14.73 -14.87 24.19
C GLN A 518 14.11 -15.60 22.98
N HIS A 519 13.80 -14.89 21.90
CA HIS A 519 13.09 -15.44 20.74
C HIS A 519 13.89 -15.26 19.45
N LEU A 520 14.50 -16.35 18.96
CA LEU A 520 15.34 -16.34 17.76
C LEU A 520 14.66 -15.77 16.51
N ASN A 521 13.34 -15.99 16.37
CA ASN A 521 12.56 -15.56 15.23
C ASN A 521 11.96 -14.14 15.38
N TYR A 522 12.26 -13.45 16.47
CA TYR A 522 11.83 -12.08 16.73
C TYR A 522 13.03 -11.14 16.61
N THR A 523 12.84 -10.01 15.91
CA THR A 523 13.86 -8.95 15.82
C THR A 523 13.21 -7.62 16.12
N VAL A 524 13.88 -6.81 16.94
CA VAL A 524 13.50 -5.41 17.17
C VAL A 524 14.54 -4.48 16.55
N ARG A 525 14.07 -3.45 15.85
CA ARG A 525 14.88 -2.38 15.27
C ARG A 525 14.45 -1.06 15.88
N PHE A 526 15.43 -0.21 16.16
CA PHE A 526 15.19 1.10 16.76
C PHE A 526 15.46 2.22 15.76
N ALA A 527 14.55 3.18 15.70
CA ALA A 527 14.71 4.45 15.00
C ALA A 527 14.75 5.60 16.02
N GLU A 528 15.54 6.64 15.77
CA GLU A 528 15.66 7.77 16.70
C GLU A 528 14.36 8.59 16.83
N LYS A 529 13.55 8.58 15.77
CA LYS A 529 12.26 9.28 15.69
C LYS A 529 11.13 8.26 15.42
N PRO A 530 9.92 8.46 15.95
CA PRO A 530 8.77 7.66 15.55
C PRO A 530 8.41 7.94 14.09
N ALA A 531 8.13 6.89 13.31
CA ALA A 531 7.60 7.06 11.95
C ALA A 531 6.20 7.68 11.98
N PHE A 532 5.39 7.23 12.93
CA PHE A 532 4.01 7.65 13.15
C PHE A 532 3.72 7.72 14.64
N ARG A 533 2.80 8.59 15.05
CA ARG A 533 2.48 8.79 16.47
C ARG A 533 1.17 8.12 16.88
N ASN A 534 0.18 8.20 16.02
CA ASN A 534 -1.20 7.81 16.27
C ASN A 534 -1.62 6.60 15.42
N ILE A 535 -0.79 6.12 14.50
CA ILE A 535 -1.03 4.88 13.76
C ILE A 535 0.06 3.84 13.98
N GLN A 536 -0.33 2.58 13.80
CA GLN A 536 0.55 1.43 13.73
C GLN A 536 0.27 0.68 12.43
N ILE A 537 1.33 0.16 11.82
CA ILE A 537 1.25 -0.58 10.57
C ILE A 537 1.76 -1.98 10.83
N GLN A 538 0.95 -2.98 10.53
CA GLN A 538 1.34 -4.39 10.59
C GLN A 538 1.26 -4.97 9.20
N ILE A 539 2.34 -5.59 8.74
CA ILE A 539 2.48 -6.15 7.40
C ILE A 539 2.68 -7.64 7.56
N HIS A 540 1.75 -8.42 7.03
CA HIS A 540 1.94 -9.84 6.79
C HIS A 540 2.25 -10.03 5.31
N GLU A 541 3.49 -10.43 5.00
CA GLU A 541 4.02 -10.44 3.65
C GLU A 541 3.11 -11.18 2.65
N ASN A 542 2.68 -10.48 1.60
CA ASN A 542 1.80 -10.96 0.52
C ASN A 542 0.36 -11.34 0.93
N GLU A 543 0.04 -11.32 2.22
CA GLU A 543 -1.29 -11.67 2.74
C GLU A 543 -2.13 -10.43 3.05
N TRP A 544 -1.61 -9.50 3.85
CA TRP A 544 -2.31 -8.26 4.21
C TRP A 544 -1.45 -7.17 4.84
N VAL A 545 -1.99 -5.95 4.82
CA VAL A 545 -1.49 -4.81 5.59
C VAL A 545 -2.60 -4.32 6.49
N MET A 546 -2.32 -4.11 7.76
CA MET A 546 -3.25 -3.55 8.72
C MET A 546 -2.78 -2.19 9.22
N LEU A 547 -3.64 -1.20 9.08
CA LEU A 547 -3.47 0.13 9.64
C LEU A 547 -4.34 0.25 10.88
N SER A 548 -3.72 0.47 12.04
CA SER A 548 -4.42 0.57 13.32
C SER A 548 -4.27 1.97 13.88
N LYS A 549 -5.38 2.64 14.18
CA LYS A 549 -5.35 3.96 14.81
C LYS A 549 -5.40 3.83 16.33
N SER A 550 -4.41 4.42 16.97
CA SER A 550 -4.19 4.42 18.43
C SER A 550 -4.85 5.60 19.15
N LYS A 551 -5.29 6.64 18.41
CA LYS A 551 -6.10 7.76 18.92
C LYS A 551 -7.56 7.58 18.48
N ALA A 552 -8.51 8.10 19.25
CA ALA A 552 -9.93 8.00 18.96
C ALA A 552 -10.30 8.40 17.50
N PRO A 553 -11.19 7.66 16.84
CA PRO A 553 -11.75 6.37 17.27
C PRO A 553 -10.74 5.23 17.12
N ALA A 554 -10.80 4.24 18.02
CA ALA A 554 -10.03 3.01 17.85
C ALA A 554 -10.60 2.22 16.66
N ILE A 555 -9.78 2.07 15.60
CA ILE A 555 -10.21 1.48 14.33
C ILE A 555 -9.05 0.80 13.63
N HIS A 556 -9.36 -0.31 12.94
CA HIS A 556 -8.39 -1.08 12.16
C HIS A 556 -8.87 -1.23 10.72
N PHE A 557 -7.97 -0.98 9.76
CA PHE A 557 -8.18 -1.19 8.33
C PHE A 557 -7.29 -2.34 7.87
N VAL A 558 -7.87 -3.46 7.45
CA VAL A 558 -7.13 -4.60 6.91
C VAL A 558 -7.26 -4.60 5.39
N ILE A 559 -6.16 -4.34 4.70
CA ILE A 559 -6.07 -4.18 3.25
C ILE A 559 -5.48 -5.44 2.65
N ARG A 560 -6.06 -5.94 1.55
CA ARG A 560 -5.62 -7.16 0.83
C ARG A 560 -5.36 -6.96 -0.67
N HIS A 561 -5.64 -5.79 -1.19
CA HIS A 561 -5.46 -5.53 -2.62
C HIS A 561 -3.97 -5.51 -3.00
N SER A 562 -3.58 -6.33 -3.98
CA SER A 562 -2.16 -6.58 -4.30
C SER A 562 -1.34 -5.34 -4.63
N LYS A 563 -1.91 -4.35 -5.34
CA LYS A 563 -1.20 -3.08 -5.63
C LYS A 563 -0.91 -2.32 -4.32
N MET A 564 -1.87 -2.27 -3.40
CA MET A 564 -1.69 -1.61 -2.12
C MET A 564 -0.69 -2.37 -1.23
N LEU A 565 -0.80 -3.71 -1.17
CA LEU A 565 0.17 -4.54 -0.43
C LEU A 565 1.60 -4.27 -0.89
N SER A 566 1.84 -4.32 -2.20
CA SER A 566 3.15 -4.02 -2.77
C SER A 566 3.61 -2.60 -2.41
N ALA A 567 2.73 -1.60 -2.44
CA ALA A 567 3.11 -0.23 -2.14
C ALA A 567 3.46 -0.03 -0.65
N PHE A 568 2.67 -0.58 0.27
CA PHE A 568 2.97 -0.55 1.71
C PHE A 568 4.24 -1.32 2.07
N GLN A 569 4.51 -2.46 1.42
CA GLN A 569 5.74 -3.23 1.64
C GLN A 569 7.02 -2.53 1.14
N ASN A 570 6.89 -1.65 0.14
CA ASN A 570 8.01 -0.92 -0.46
C ASN A 570 8.04 0.56 -0.06
N MET A 571 7.23 0.96 0.93
CA MET A 571 7.14 2.37 1.31
C MET A 571 8.45 2.88 1.92
N ILE A 572 8.71 4.16 1.70
CA ILE A 572 9.81 4.87 2.36
C ILE A 572 9.23 5.52 3.61
N LEU A 573 9.71 5.08 4.78
CA LEU A 573 9.29 5.66 6.05
C LEU A 573 9.77 7.11 6.15
N PRO A 574 8.96 8.02 6.72
CA PRO A 574 9.24 9.45 6.74
C PRO A 574 10.32 9.84 7.77
N TYR A 575 11.33 9.00 7.99
CA TYR A 575 12.50 9.34 8.81
C TYR A 575 13.37 10.35 8.06
N VAL A 576 12.89 11.59 7.95
CA VAL A 576 13.66 12.69 7.38
C VAL A 576 14.70 13.11 8.44
N GLU A 577 15.98 12.96 8.09
CA GLU A 577 17.09 13.61 8.80
C GLU A 577 16.87 15.13 8.75
N ASP A 578 17.18 15.81 9.87
CA ASP A 578 16.89 17.24 10.08
C ASP A 578 17.42 18.18 8.99
#